data_AF-A0AAQ1F030-F1
#
_entry.id   AF-A0AAQ1F030-F1
#
_cell.length_a   1.000
_cell.length_b   1.000
_cell.length_c   1.000
_cell.angle_alpha   90.00
_cell.angle_beta   90.00
_cell.angle_gamma   90.00
#
_symmetry.space_group_name_H-M   'P 1'
#
loop_
_entity.id
_entity.type
_entity.pdbx_description
1 polymer ?
#
loop_
_entity_poly.entity_id
_entity_poly.type
_entity_poly.pdbx_seq_one_letter_code
_entity_poly.pdbx_strand_id
1 'polypeptide(L)'
;MNLIFEHGIWSFANAEIWVGIGLIIFFGILIAAGVPKMAGKALDAKAVKIQADLDEAARLRAEAEALLAQIRKEKAEAEAQAAEMMAQAEADARRLEVETKAKLEETLARRQKMAETRIAQAEAQASAEVKAAAADLAAKSAEQVLAARLASGAKDPLLESAIAQIGDRLN
;
A
#
# COMPACT_ATOMS: atom_id res chain seq x y z
N MET A 1 7.72 -93.79 7.38
CA MET A 1 6.95 -94.02 8.61
C MET A 1 7.92 -94.59 9.65
N ASN A 2 8.12 -93.87 10.76
CA ASN A 2 8.78 -94.28 12.01
C ASN A 2 10.25 -94.72 11.99
N LEU A 3 11.17 -93.77 12.23
CA LEU A 3 12.59 -94.03 12.61
C LEU A 3 12.92 -93.53 14.03
N ILE A 4 11.91 -93.24 14.86
CA ILE A 4 12.06 -92.74 16.24
C ILE A 4 11.71 -93.83 17.28
N PHE A 5 11.57 -95.09 16.85
CA PHE A 5 11.11 -96.21 17.69
C PHE A 5 11.99 -97.47 17.54
N GLU A 6 13.30 -97.30 17.32
CA GLU A 6 14.27 -98.41 17.46
C GLU A 6 14.44 -98.73 18.96
N HIS A 7 14.23 -99.98 19.38
CA HIS A 7 14.18 -100.44 20.77
C HIS A 7 15.48 -100.21 21.61
N GLY A 8 16.53 -99.62 21.02
CA GLY A 8 17.75 -99.19 21.72
C GLY A 8 17.60 -97.88 22.49
N ILE A 9 16.74 -96.94 22.08
CA ILE A 9 16.60 -95.63 22.76
C ILE A 9 15.87 -95.70 24.11
N TRP A 10 15.58 -96.89 24.64
CA TRP A 10 15.03 -97.07 25.99
C TRP A 10 15.93 -97.92 26.90
N SER A 11 17.14 -98.29 26.44
CA SER A 11 18.12 -99.02 27.24
C SER A 11 18.92 -98.07 28.14
N PHE A 12 18.88 -98.27 29.47
CA PHE A 12 19.61 -97.45 30.46
C PHE A 12 21.14 -97.39 30.26
N ALA A 13 21.70 -98.24 29.38
CA ALA A 13 23.10 -98.26 28.99
C ALA A 13 23.45 -97.30 27.84
N ASN A 14 22.47 -96.70 27.17
CA ASN A 14 22.69 -95.78 26.05
C ASN A 14 22.84 -94.33 26.50
N ALA A 15 24.00 -93.73 26.19
CA ALA A 15 24.34 -92.35 26.56
C ALA A 15 23.39 -91.31 25.95
N GLU A 16 22.86 -91.58 24.76
CA GLU A 16 21.95 -90.68 24.03
C GLU A 16 20.64 -90.39 24.80
N ILE A 17 20.14 -91.36 25.59
CA ILE A 17 18.93 -91.18 26.41
C ILE A 17 19.21 -90.20 27.55
N TRP A 18 20.32 -90.37 28.25
CA TRP A 18 20.71 -89.48 29.34
C TRP A 18 21.01 -88.06 28.85
N VAL A 19 21.58 -87.92 27.64
CA VAL A 19 21.73 -86.62 26.95
C VAL A 19 20.36 -86.01 26.62
N GLY A 20 19.42 -86.79 26.09
CA GLY A 20 18.06 -86.34 25.81
C GLY A 20 17.28 -85.91 27.07
N ILE A 21 17.39 -86.66 28.16
CA ILE A 21 16.82 -86.29 29.48
C ILE A 21 17.46 -84.99 29.98
N GLY A 22 18.78 -84.86 29.88
CA GLY A 22 19.50 -83.63 30.24
C GLY A 22 19.05 -82.42 29.42
N LEU A 23 18.81 -82.60 28.11
CA LEU A 23 18.28 -81.56 27.23
C LEU A 23 16.85 -81.15 27.60
N ILE A 24 15.98 -82.11 27.93
CA ILE A 24 14.61 -81.82 28.39
C ILE A 24 14.64 -81.08 29.73
N ILE A 25 15.48 -81.49 30.68
CA ILE A 25 15.65 -80.79 31.96
C ILE A 25 16.19 -79.37 31.70
N PHE A 26 17.15 -79.19 30.78
CA PHE A 26 17.67 -77.88 30.41
C PHE A 26 16.57 -76.97 29.83
N PHE A 27 15.77 -77.45 28.87
CA PHE A 27 14.64 -76.67 28.35
C PHE A 27 13.58 -76.41 29.43
N GLY A 28 13.33 -77.36 30.32
CA GLY A 28 12.46 -77.19 31.48
C GLY A 28 12.94 -76.06 32.40
N ILE A 29 14.25 -76.01 32.68
CA ILE A 29 14.88 -74.93 33.46
C ILE A 29 14.80 -73.60 32.71
N LEU A 30 15.03 -73.56 31.39
CA LEU A 30 14.90 -72.32 30.61
C LEU A 30 13.47 -71.76 30.59
N ILE A 31 12.47 -72.64 30.51
CA ILE A 31 11.06 -72.26 30.58
C ILE A 31 10.72 -71.78 32.00
N ALA A 32 11.16 -72.50 33.04
CA ALA A 32 10.95 -72.13 34.44
C ALA A 32 11.65 -70.80 34.81
N ALA A 33 12.84 -70.56 34.27
CA ALA A 33 13.59 -69.31 34.39
C ALA A 33 12.98 -68.17 33.56
N GLY A 34 11.94 -68.44 32.75
CA GLY A 34 11.16 -67.43 32.04
C GLY A 34 11.81 -66.86 30.78
N VAL A 35 12.83 -67.54 30.23
CA VAL A 35 13.54 -67.08 29.02
C VAL A 35 12.61 -66.85 27.82
N PRO A 36 11.62 -67.74 27.51
CA PRO A 36 10.68 -67.49 26.41
C PRO A 36 9.82 -66.24 26.63
N LYS A 37 9.41 -66.00 27.88
CA LYS A 37 8.60 -64.83 28.26
C LYS A 37 9.40 -63.54 28.14
N MET A 38 10.69 -63.56 28.48
CA MET A 38 11.57 -62.40 28.32
C MET A 38 11.79 -62.07 26.83
N ALA A 39 12.01 -63.08 25.99
CA ALA A 39 12.15 -62.90 24.54
C ALA A 39 10.86 -62.34 23.91
N GLY A 40 9.69 -62.88 24.25
CA GLY A 40 8.40 -62.37 23.81
C GLY A 40 8.18 -60.90 24.21
N LYS A 41 8.41 -60.57 25.49
CA LYS A 41 8.30 -59.19 25.99
C LYS A 41 9.23 -58.21 25.26
N ALA A 42 10.45 -58.61 24.93
CA ALA A 42 11.38 -57.75 24.21
C ALA A 42 10.93 -57.46 22.77
N LEU A 43 10.32 -58.45 22.10
CA LEU A 43 9.74 -58.29 20.78
C LEU A 43 8.48 -57.42 20.83
N ASP A 44 7.59 -57.67 21.79
CA ASP A 44 6.37 -56.87 22.01
C ASP A 44 6.73 -55.40 22.29
N ALA A 45 7.72 -55.15 23.16
CA ALA A 45 8.18 -53.80 23.45
C ALA A 45 8.74 -53.08 22.21
N LYS A 46 9.44 -53.80 21.33
CA LYS A 46 9.89 -53.25 20.04
C LYS A 46 8.72 -52.95 19.11
N ALA A 47 7.74 -53.85 19.03
CA ALA A 47 6.56 -53.65 18.20
C ALA A 47 5.75 -52.43 18.65
N VAL A 48 5.52 -52.29 19.96
CA VAL A 48 4.85 -51.12 20.56
C VAL A 48 5.61 -49.83 20.26
N LYS A 49 6.95 -49.84 20.40
CA LYS A 49 7.77 -48.67 20.09
C LYS A 49 7.67 -48.29 18.60
N ILE A 50 7.79 -49.26 17.70
CA ILE A 50 7.68 -49.00 16.26
C ILE A 50 6.30 -48.46 15.91
N GLN A 51 5.24 -49.01 16.50
CA GLN A 51 3.89 -48.50 16.28
C GLN A 51 3.76 -47.05 16.76
N ALA A 52 4.28 -46.73 17.95
CA ALA A 52 4.27 -45.37 18.46
C ALA A 52 5.05 -44.39 17.56
N ASP A 53 6.23 -44.80 17.09
CA ASP A 53 7.07 -43.99 16.18
C ASP A 53 6.33 -43.76 14.83
N LEU A 54 5.63 -44.78 14.31
CA LEU A 54 4.82 -44.68 13.08
C LEU A 54 3.60 -43.78 13.26
N ASP A 55 2.90 -43.90 14.39
CA ASP A 55 1.74 -43.06 14.71
C ASP A 55 2.16 -41.59 14.86
N GLU A 56 3.30 -41.33 15.50
CA GLU A 56 3.86 -39.98 15.63
C GLU A 56 4.27 -39.42 14.26
N ALA A 57 4.94 -40.23 13.42
CA ALA A 57 5.30 -39.82 12.06
C ALA A 57 4.06 -39.51 11.21
N ALA A 58 3.00 -40.31 11.33
CA ALA A 58 1.73 -40.06 10.65
C ALA A 58 1.07 -38.77 11.14
N ARG A 59 1.07 -38.50 12.46
CA ARG A 59 0.56 -37.26 13.04
C ARG A 59 1.35 -36.05 12.54
N LEU A 60 2.67 -36.09 12.60
CA LEU A 60 3.55 -35.00 12.12
C LEU A 60 3.34 -34.73 10.64
N ARG A 61 3.17 -35.77 9.82
CA ARG A 61 2.84 -35.62 8.42
C ARG A 61 1.50 -34.92 8.22
N ALA A 62 0.46 -35.32 8.94
CA ALA A 62 -0.85 -34.70 8.86
C ALA A 62 -0.81 -33.22 9.27
N GLU A 63 -0.08 -32.89 10.34
CA GLU A 63 0.14 -31.50 10.78
C GLU A 63 0.89 -30.68 9.72
N ALA A 64 1.93 -31.24 9.10
CA ALA A 64 2.67 -30.57 8.03
C ALA A 64 1.83 -30.35 6.77
N GLU A 65 1.01 -31.32 6.38
CA GLU A 65 0.08 -31.20 5.25
C GLU A 65 -1.00 -30.14 5.53
N ALA A 66 -1.53 -30.09 6.76
CA ALA A 66 -2.48 -29.06 7.19
C ALA A 66 -1.85 -27.66 7.19
N LEU A 67 -0.64 -27.52 7.72
CA LEU A 67 0.10 -26.25 7.73
C LEU A 67 0.41 -25.78 6.31
N LEU A 68 0.81 -26.69 5.41
CA LEU A 68 1.06 -26.36 4.01
C LEU A 68 -0.22 -25.88 3.31
N ALA A 69 -1.36 -26.52 3.57
CA ALA A 69 -2.64 -26.09 3.04
C ALA A 69 -3.02 -24.69 3.54
N GLN A 70 -2.81 -24.42 4.83
CA GLN A 70 -3.03 -23.11 5.43
C GLN A 70 -2.13 -22.04 4.77
N ILE A 71 -0.82 -22.27 4.67
CA ILE A 71 0.12 -21.32 4.06
C ILE A 71 -0.24 -21.05 2.60
N ARG A 72 -0.65 -22.07 1.84
CA ARG A 72 -1.09 -21.88 0.45
C ARG A 72 -2.34 -21.00 0.35
N LYS A 73 -3.30 -21.22 1.26
CA LYS A 73 -4.52 -20.40 1.34
C LYS A 73 -4.19 -18.95 1.71
N GLU A 74 -3.40 -18.75 2.77
CA GLU A 74 -2.98 -17.43 3.23
C GLU A 74 -2.19 -16.69 2.15
N LYS A 75 -1.31 -17.39 1.41
CA LYS A 75 -0.59 -16.83 0.28
C LYS A 75 -1.55 -16.35 -0.82
N ALA A 76 -2.51 -17.18 -1.21
CA ALA A 76 -3.48 -16.82 -2.25
C ALA A 76 -4.36 -15.63 -1.83
N GLU A 77 -4.78 -15.59 -0.57
CA GLU A 77 -5.54 -14.46 0.00
C GLU A 77 -4.69 -13.18 0.02
N ALA A 78 -3.42 -13.26 0.42
CA ALA A 78 -2.51 -12.12 0.42
C ALA A 78 -2.23 -11.59 -1.00
N GLU A 79 -2.03 -12.48 -1.97
CA GLU A 79 -1.87 -12.11 -3.38
C GLU A 79 -3.12 -11.42 -3.93
N ALA A 80 -4.32 -11.93 -3.60
CA ALA A 80 -5.59 -11.31 -3.98
C ALA A 80 -5.78 -9.93 -3.34
N GLN A 81 -5.49 -9.78 -2.04
CA GLN A 81 -5.55 -8.51 -1.32
C GLN A 81 -4.56 -7.48 -1.89
N ALA A 82 -3.35 -7.91 -2.22
CA ALA A 82 -2.36 -7.04 -2.85
C ALA A 82 -2.81 -6.57 -4.25
N ALA A 83 -3.39 -7.47 -5.05
CA ALA A 83 -3.94 -7.12 -6.36
C ALA A 83 -5.11 -6.12 -6.24
N GLU A 84 -6.01 -6.33 -5.28
CA GLU A 84 -7.11 -5.41 -4.99
C GLU A 84 -6.59 -4.04 -4.53
N MET A 85 -5.62 -4.01 -3.62
CA MET A 85 -5.00 -2.77 -3.14
C MET A 85 -4.36 -1.98 -4.28
N MET A 86 -3.65 -2.64 -5.19
CA MET A 86 -3.07 -2.00 -6.37
C MET A 86 -4.15 -1.44 -7.30
N ALA A 87 -5.22 -2.20 -7.56
CA ALA A 87 -6.34 -1.74 -8.39
C ALA A 87 -7.05 -0.52 -7.77
N GLN A 88 -7.27 -0.52 -6.46
CA GLN A 88 -7.83 0.61 -5.72
C GLN A 88 -6.91 1.83 -5.78
N ALA A 89 -5.61 1.64 -5.57
CA ALA A 89 -4.62 2.73 -5.65
C ALA A 89 -4.58 3.36 -7.05
N GLU A 90 -4.64 2.57 -8.12
CA GLU A 90 -4.72 3.08 -9.49
C GLU A 90 -6.03 3.84 -9.76
N ALA A 91 -7.17 3.31 -9.29
CA ALA A 91 -8.46 3.98 -9.42
C ALA A 91 -8.48 5.32 -8.67
N ASP A 92 -7.91 5.36 -7.48
CA ASP A 92 -7.77 6.55 -6.65
C ASP A 92 -6.83 7.58 -7.29
N ALA A 93 -5.68 7.14 -7.81
CA ALA A 93 -4.75 7.99 -8.53
C ALA A 93 -5.39 8.64 -9.75
N ARG A 94 -6.14 7.86 -10.56
CA ARG A 94 -6.88 8.40 -11.72
C ARG A 94 -7.95 9.41 -11.30
N ARG A 95 -8.71 9.11 -10.25
CA ARG A 95 -9.73 10.03 -9.72
C ARG A 95 -9.10 11.33 -9.25
N LEU A 96 -8.01 11.24 -8.49
CA LEU A 96 -7.26 12.39 -7.99
C LEU A 96 -6.67 13.21 -9.13
N GLU A 97 -6.16 12.57 -10.18
CA GLU A 97 -5.62 13.25 -11.35
C GLU A 97 -6.70 14.08 -12.06
N VAL A 98 -7.88 13.49 -12.28
CA VAL A 98 -9.03 14.18 -12.90
C VAL A 98 -9.49 15.37 -12.06
N GLU A 99 -9.67 15.16 -10.75
CA GLU A 99 -10.10 16.22 -9.83
C GLU A 99 -9.06 17.35 -9.75
N THR A 100 -7.78 17.00 -9.66
CA THR A 100 -6.68 17.98 -9.59
C THR A 100 -6.58 18.79 -10.88
N LYS A 101 -6.73 18.14 -12.05
CA LYS A 101 -6.77 18.84 -13.35
C LYS A 101 -7.92 19.83 -13.42
N ALA A 102 -9.13 19.41 -13.09
CA ALA A 102 -10.31 20.29 -13.08
C ALA A 102 -10.12 21.50 -12.14
N LYS A 103 -9.60 21.27 -10.93
CA LYS A 103 -9.32 22.34 -9.96
C LYS A 103 -8.20 23.27 -10.40
N LEU A 104 -7.20 22.74 -11.09
CA LEU A 104 -6.11 23.54 -11.66
C LEU A 104 -6.62 24.44 -12.77
N GLU A 105 -7.43 23.90 -13.70
CA GLU A 105 -8.09 24.68 -14.76
C GLU A 105 -8.95 25.80 -14.18
N GLU A 106 -9.79 25.52 -13.19
CA GLU A 106 -10.59 26.54 -12.51
C GLU A 106 -9.72 27.63 -11.86
N THR A 107 -8.64 27.22 -11.20
CA THR A 107 -7.70 28.15 -10.55
C THR A 107 -6.97 29.02 -11.56
N LEU A 108 -6.56 28.44 -12.69
CA LEU A 108 -5.92 29.18 -13.79
C LEU A 108 -6.89 30.15 -14.43
N ALA A 109 -8.12 29.74 -14.73
CA ALA A 109 -9.16 30.62 -15.28
C ALA A 109 -9.45 31.80 -14.34
N ARG A 110 -9.55 31.55 -13.03
CA ARG A 110 -9.72 32.62 -12.03
C ARG A 110 -8.53 33.58 -11.99
N ARG A 111 -7.30 33.05 -12.04
CA ARG A 111 -6.07 33.87 -12.08
C ARG A 111 -5.99 34.71 -13.35
N GLN A 112 -6.33 34.13 -14.49
CA GLN A 112 -6.39 34.83 -15.77
C GLN A 112 -7.38 35.99 -15.70
N LYS A 113 -8.62 35.75 -15.25
CA LYS A 113 -9.63 36.81 -15.11
C LYS A 113 -9.18 37.93 -14.15
N MET A 114 -8.50 37.59 -13.06
CA MET A 114 -7.93 38.60 -12.16
C MET A 114 -6.83 39.42 -12.84
N ALA A 115 -5.96 38.79 -13.63
CA ALA A 115 -4.92 39.49 -14.38
C ALA A 115 -5.53 40.41 -15.45
N GLU A 116 -6.50 39.93 -16.21
CA GLU A 116 -7.25 40.73 -17.19
C GLU A 116 -7.93 41.93 -16.54
N THR A 117 -8.57 41.74 -15.38
CA THR A 117 -9.20 42.84 -14.63
C THR A 117 -8.16 43.88 -14.17
N ARG A 118 -6.98 43.44 -13.71
CA ARG A 118 -5.89 44.35 -13.31
C ARG A 118 -5.31 45.12 -14.50
N ILE A 119 -5.15 44.46 -15.64
CA ILE A 119 -4.69 45.11 -16.88
C ILE A 119 -5.70 46.18 -17.30
N ALA A 120 -7.00 45.85 -17.37
CA ALA A 120 -8.03 46.81 -17.73
C ALA A 120 -8.09 48.02 -16.77
N GLN A 121 -7.92 47.79 -15.46
CA GLN A 121 -7.83 48.86 -14.48
C GLN A 121 -6.59 49.75 -14.70
N ALA A 122 -5.43 49.14 -14.95
CA ALA A 122 -4.19 49.87 -15.22
C ALA A 122 -4.27 50.68 -16.53
N GLU A 123 -4.88 50.13 -17.59
CA GLU A 123 -5.12 50.83 -18.85
C GLU A 123 -6.06 52.02 -18.67
N ALA A 124 -7.16 51.84 -17.93
CA ALA A 124 -8.09 52.91 -17.62
C ALA A 124 -7.39 54.04 -16.84
N GLN A 125 -6.60 53.69 -15.82
CA GLN A 125 -5.83 54.64 -15.04
C GLN A 125 -4.79 55.38 -15.89
N ALA A 126 -3.98 54.67 -16.67
CA ALA A 126 -2.99 55.29 -17.56
C ALA A 126 -3.64 56.24 -18.57
N SER A 127 -4.81 55.86 -19.13
CA SER A 127 -5.56 56.73 -20.05
C SER A 127 -6.05 58.01 -19.36
N ALA A 128 -6.46 57.93 -18.10
CA ALA A 128 -6.89 59.09 -17.31
C ALA A 128 -5.71 60.00 -16.98
N GLU A 129 -4.56 59.43 -16.60
CA GLU A 129 -3.31 60.16 -16.34
C GLU A 129 -2.82 60.91 -17.58
N VAL A 130 -2.83 60.29 -18.77
CA VAL A 130 -2.47 60.95 -20.03
C VAL A 130 -3.41 62.11 -20.34
N LYS A 131 -4.73 61.93 -20.15
CA LYS A 131 -5.72 63.01 -20.36
C LYS A 131 -5.52 64.16 -19.39
N ALA A 132 -5.26 63.88 -18.12
CA ALA A 132 -4.99 64.88 -17.10
C ALA A 132 -3.72 65.68 -17.45
N ALA A 133 -2.63 65.00 -17.79
CA ALA A 133 -1.38 65.64 -18.20
C ALA A 133 -1.55 66.52 -19.46
N ALA A 134 -2.34 66.05 -20.44
CA ALA A 134 -2.66 66.84 -21.63
C ALA A 134 -3.51 68.09 -21.30
N ALA A 135 -4.49 67.96 -20.40
CA ALA A 135 -5.31 69.08 -19.95
C ALA A 135 -4.49 70.12 -19.18
N ASP A 136 -3.59 69.66 -18.30
CA ASP A 136 -2.67 70.53 -17.55
C ASP A 136 -1.71 71.28 -18.48
N LEU A 137 -1.17 70.59 -19.51
CA LEU A 137 -0.31 71.21 -20.51
C LEU A 137 -1.08 72.25 -21.33
N ALA A 138 -2.29 71.92 -21.78
CA ALA A 138 -3.15 72.85 -22.52
C ALA A 138 -3.52 74.09 -21.68
N ALA A 139 -3.83 73.91 -20.40
CA ALA A 139 -4.13 75.01 -19.47
C ALA A 139 -2.91 75.94 -19.29
N LYS A 140 -1.71 75.37 -19.09
CA LYS A 140 -0.47 76.14 -19.01
C LYS A 140 -0.16 76.90 -20.30
N SER A 141 -0.36 76.26 -21.46
CA SER A 141 -0.18 76.93 -22.76
C SER A 141 -1.18 78.06 -22.96
N ALA A 142 -2.46 77.86 -22.58
CA ALA A 142 -3.48 78.91 -22.64
C ALA A 142 -3.13 80.10 -21.73
N GLU A 143 -2.66 79.84 -20.50
CA GLU A 143 -2.17 80.86 -19.57
C GLU A 143 -1.02 81.67 -20.16
N GLN A 144 -0.02 81.00 -20.77
CA GLN A 144 1.11 81.66 -21.43
C GLN A 144 0.67 82.54 -22.60
N VAL A 145 -0.26 82.05 -23.45
CA VAL A 145 -0.80 82.83 -24.58
C VAL A 145 -1.58 84.05 -24.07
N LEU A 146 -2.40 83.88 -23.03
CA LEU A 146 -3.19 84.97 -22.45
C LEU A 146 -2.28 86.03 -21.81
N ALA A 147 -1.25 85.62 -21.08
CA ALA A 147 -0.25 86.51 -20.50
C ALA A 147 0.52 87.29 -21.58
N ALA A 148 0.92 86.64 -22.67
CA ALA A 148 1.58 87.28 -23.80
C ALA A 148 0.67 88.31 -24.50
N ARG A 149 -0.63 88.00 -24.67
CA ARG A 149 -1.61 88.95 -25.23
C ARG A 149 -1.79 90.17 -24.34
N LEU A 150 -1.93 89.98 -23.02
CA LEU A 150 -2.05 91.08 -22.06
C LEU A 150 -0.81 91.99 -22.08
N ALA A 151 0.39 91.41 -22.15
CA ALA A 151 1.64 92.17 -22.26
C ALA A 151 1.78 92.97 -23.56
N SER A 152 1.14 92.53 -24.65
CA SER A 152 1.17 93.20 -25.96
C SER A 152 0.24 94.42 -26.08
N GLY A 153 -0.59 94.70 -25.05
CA GLY A 153 -1.46 95.89 -25.02
C GLY A 153 -2.63 95.89 -26.00
N ALA A 154 -2.97 94.74 -26.60
CA ALA A 154 -4.11 94.62 -27.51
C ALA A 154 -5.44 94.79 -26.75
N LYS A 155 -6.35 95.65 -27.25
CA LYS A 155 -7.74 95.73 -26.75
C LYS A 155 -8.43 94.39 -27.03
N ASP A 156 -8.70 93.62 -25.98
CA ASP A 156 -9.31 92.30 -26.12
C ASP A 156 -10.85 92.40 -26.14
N PRO A 157 -11.52 92.14 -27.27
CA PRO A 157 -12.98 92.17 -27.35
C PRO A 157 -13.67 91.16 -26.42
N LEU A 158 -12.96 90.13 -25.95
CA LEU A 158 -13.48 89.20 -24.94
C LEU A 158 -13.62 89.88 -23.57
N LEU A 159 -12.71 90.80 -23.23
CA LEU A 159 -12.75 91.55 -21.96
C LEU A 159 -13.98 92.47 -21.93
N GLU A 160 -14.27 93.14 -23.04
CA GLU A 160 -15.46 93.98 -23.19
C GLU A 160 -16.75 93.14 -23.09
N SER A 161 -16.77 91.95 -23.71
CA SER A 161 -17.91 91.02 -23.61
C SER A 161 -18.10 90.48 -22.19
N ALA A 162 -17.01 90.26 -21.44
CA ALA A 162 -17.06 89.80 -20.05
C ALA A 162 -17.56 90.92 -19.11
N ILE A 163 -17.12 92.16 -19.33
CA ILE A 163 -17.64 93.35 -18.62
C ILE A 163 -19.14 93.52 -18.91
N ALA A 164 -19.57 93.35 -20.17
CA ALA A 164 -20.98 93.39 -20.54
C ALA A 164 -21.81 92.27 -19.88
N GLN A 165 -21.31 91.03 -19.84
CA GLN A 165 -22.00 89.90 -19.19
C GLN A 165 -22.09 90.04 -17.66
N ILE A 166 -21.09 90.66 -17.01
CA ILE A 166 -21.16 90.99 -15.58
C ILE A 166 -22.21 92.08 -15.34
N GLY A 167 -22.29 93.08 -16.23
CA GLY A 167 -23.34 94.10 -16.21
C GLY A 167 -24.75 93.52 -16.36
N ASP A 168 -24.94 92.56 -17.27
CA ASP A 168 -26.22 91.88 -17.50
C ASP A 168 -26.66 90.95 -16.35
N ARG A 169 -25.72 90.43 -15.54
CA ARG A 169 -26.05 89.60 -14.36
C ARG A 169 -26.27 90.39 -13.06
N LEU A 170 -26.01 91.69 -13.08
CA LEU A 170 -26.15 92.59 -11.92
C LEU A 170 -27.37 93.53 -12.01
N ASN A 171 -28.12 93.46 -13.10
CA ASN A 171 -29.51 93.94 -13.20
C ASN A 171 -30.50 92.79 -12.93
#